data_AF-A0A4Q7FW85-F1
#
_entry.id   AF-A0A4Q7FW85-F1
#
_cell.length_a   1.000
_cell.length_b   1.000
_cell.length_c   1.000
_cell.angle_alpha   90.00
_cell.angle_beta   90.00
_cell.angle_gamma   90.00
#
_symmetry.space_group_name_H-M   'P 1'
#
loop_
_entity.id
_entity.type
_entity.pdbx_description
1 polymer ?
#
loop_
_entity_poly.entity_id
_entity_poly.type
_entity_poly.pdbx_seq_one_letter_code
_entity_poly.pdbx_strand_id
1 'polypeptide(L)'
;MAESFGNSFTIVDVTADDLSADGATKQTWVAFAKPSQALTLVLAAVPEGWTAELVVQPMTEEQQRLFEELNLKPGDVCRLSR
;
A
#
# COMPACT_ATOMS: atom_id res chain seq x y z
N MET A 1 -12.24 -11.95 18.32
CA MET A 1 -12.95 -11.93 17.03
C MET A 1 -11.89 -11.71 15.97
N ALA A 2 -11.62 -12.70 15.12
CA ALA A 2 -10.62 -12.54 14.06
C ALA A 2 -11.27 -11.74 12.94
N GLU A 3 -11.05 -10.42 12.93
CA GLU A 3 -11.40 -9.63 11.77
C GLU A 3 -10.54 -10.10 10.60
N SER A 4 -11.17 -10.67 9.58
CA SER A 4 -10.47 -11.10 8.37
C SER A 4 -9.84 -9.88 7.69
N PHE A 5 -8.61 -10.04 7.21
CA PHE A 5 -7.90 -8.99 6.46
C PHE A 5 -8.63 -8.61 5.17
N GLY A 6 -9.56 -9.45 4.70
CA GLY A 6 -10.24 -9.30 3.42
C GLY A 6 -9.48 -10.03 2.30
N ASN A 7 -10.13 -10.14 1.14
CA ASN A 7 -9.59 -10.81 -0.04
C ASN A 7 -9.40 -9.81 -1.21
N SER A 8 -9.13 -8.56 -0.88
CA SER A 8 -9.00 -7.47 -1.85
C SER A 8 -7.66 -6.78 -1.70
N PHE A 9 -7.08 -6.38 -2.83
CA PHE A 9 -5.88 -5.55 -2.86
C PHE A 9 -6.27 -4.08 -2.71
N THR A 10 -5.47 -3.36 -1.93
CA THR A 10 -5.61 -1.92 -1.72
C THR A 10 -4.28 -1.25 -2.07
N ILE A 11 -4.34 -0.21 -2.89
CA ILE A 11 -3.18 0.61 -3.22
C ILE A 11 -3.09 1.77 -2.23
N VAL A 12 -1.89 2.00 -1.72
CA VAL A 12 -1.56 3.06 -0.76
C VAL A 12 -0.37 3.83 -1.30
N ASP A 13 -0.52 5.14 -1.44
CA ASP A 13 0.62 6.00 -1.71
C ASP A 13 1.22 6.47 -0.39
N VAL A 14 2.54 6.46 -0.31
CA VAL A 14 3.28 6.99 0.82
C VAL A 14 4.18 8.12 0.36
N THR A 15 4.20 9.19 1.17
CA THR A 15 5.02 10.36 0.93
C THR A 15 5.94 10.54 2.13
N ALA A 16 7.24 10.57 1.89
CA ALA A 16 8.21 10.94 2.91
C ALA A 16 8.04 12.42 3.25
N ASP A 17 7.97 12.75 4.54
CA ASP A 17 7.99 14.14 5.04
C ASP A 17 9.40 14.74 5.00
N ASP A 18 10.31 14.11 4.24
CA ASP A 18 11.70 14.53 4.14
C ASP A 18 11.78 15.84 3.34
N LEU A 19 12.03 16.93 4.04
CA LEU A 19 12.25 18.28 3.50
C LEU A 19 13.62 18.43 2.82
N SER A 20 14.23 17.33 2.34
CA SER A 20 15.48 17.42 1.59
C SER A 20 15.27 18.20 0.29
N ALA A 21 16.30 18.92 -0.12
CA ALA A 21 16.29 19.86 -1.25
C ALA A 21 15.90 19.26 -2.61
N ASP A 22 15.75 17.93 -2.70
CA ASP A 22 15.37 17.16 -3.90
C ASP A 22 13.89 16.70 -3.87
N GLY A 23 13.03 17.37 -3.11
CA GLY A 23 11.58 17.15 -3.15
C GLY A 23 11.09 15.87 -2.43
N ALA A 24 9.79 15.85 -2.14
CA ALA A 24 9.16 14.78 -1.38
C ALA A 24 9.25 13.44 -2.12
N THR A 25 9.87 12.44 -1.49
CA THR A 25 9.93 11.07 -2.04
C THR A 25 8.56 10.43 -1.94
N LYS A 26 7.95 10.12 -3.10
CA LYS A 26 6.69 9.39 -3.20
C LYS A 26 6.93 7.94 -3.59
N GLN A 27 6.24 7.01 -2.93
CA GLN A 27 6.26 5.60 -3.27
C GLN A 27 4.84 5.06 -3.28
N THR A 28 4.58 4.11 -4.17
CA THR A 28 3.30 3.41 -4.20
C THR A 28 3.49 2.01 -3.62
N TRP A 29 2.56 1.61 -2.77
CA TRP A 29 2.53 0.31 -2.11
C TRP A 29 1.19 -0.37 -2.36
N VAL A 30 1.19 -1.69 -2.31
CA VAL A 30 -0.02 -2.50 -2.34
C VAL A 30 -0.10 -3.35 -1.08
N ALA A 31 -1.26 -3.38 -0.46
CA ALA A 31 -1.56 -4.25 0.67
C ALA A 31 -2.65 -5.24 0.26
N PHE A 32 -2.49 -6.52 0.59
CA PHE A 32 -3.57 -7.49 0.44
C PHE A 32 -4.45 -7.49 1.69
N ALA A 33 -5.16 -6.38 1.87
CA ALA A 33 -6.07 -6.16 2.97
C ALA A 33 -7.15 -5.12 2.59
N LYS A 34 -8.23 -5.07 3.36
CA LYS A 34 -9.27 -4.03 3.28
C LYS A 34 -8.68 -2.63 3.51
N PRO A 35 -9.25 -1.56 2.93
CA PRO A 35 -8.67 -0.21 2.98
C PRO A 35 -8.34 0.30 4.38
N SER A 36 -9.22 0.02 5.35
CA SER A 36 -9.02 0.42 6.75
C SER A 36 -7.82 -0.22 7.42
N GLN A 37 -7.38 -1.40 6.97
CA GLN A 37 -6.20 -2.10 7.49
C GLN A 37 -4.97 -1.88 6.62
N ALA A 38 -5.15 -1.70 5.31
CA ALA A 38 -4.07 -1.45 4.36
C ALA A 38 -3.20 -0.24 4.76
N LEU A 39 -3.84 0.87 5.15
CA LEU A 39 -3.12 2.05 5.64
C LEU A 39 -2.18 1.73 6.81
N THR A 40 -2.71 1.04 7.82
CA THR A 40 -1.95 0.67 9.02
C THR A 40 -0.80 -0.28 8.68
N LEU A 41 -1.03 -1.26 7.81
CA LEU A 41 -0.01 -2.23 7.40
C LEU A 41 1.12 -1.55 6.62
N VAL A 42 0.77 -0.64 5.70
CA VAL A 42 1.76 0.11 4.92
C VAL A 42 2.53 1.09 5.80
N LEU A 43 1.86 1.82 6.70
CA LEU A 43 2.52 2.69 7.68
C LEU A 43 3.48 1.92 8.58
N ALA A 44 3.16 0.68 8.95
CA ALA A 44 4.05 -0.16 9.74
C ALA A 44 5.27 -0.68 8.97
N ALA A 45 5.24 -0.68 7.63
CA ALA A 45 6.31 -1.17 6.77
C ALA A 45 7.26 -0.06 6.28
N VAL A 46 6.81 1.20 6.28
CA VAL A 46 7.61 2.36 5.88
C VAL A 46 8.35 2.97 7.07
N PRO A 47 9.44 3.74 6.85
CA PRO A 47 10.15 4.42 7.92
C PRO A 47 9.27 5.46 8.65
N GLU A 48 9.65 5.80 9.87
CA GLU A 48 9.02 6.90 10.62
C GLU A 48 9.17 8.23 9.85
N GLY A 49 8.19 9.12 9.99
CA GLY A 49 8.15 10.39 9.24
C GLY A 49 7.60 10.26 7.82
N TRP A 50 6.93 9.16 7.49
CA TRP A 50 6.20 8.99 6.24
C TRP A 50 4.69 9.09 6.48
N THR A 51 3.98 9.64 5.50
CA THR A 51 2.51 9.73 5.50
C THR A 51 1.96 8.76 4.47
N ALA A 52 0.88 8.05 4.79
CA ALA A 52 0.21 7.12 3.89
C ALA A 52 -1.20 7.61 3.54
N GLU A 53 -1.57 7.52 2.27
CA GLU A 53 -2.89 7.85 1.74
C GLU A 53 -3.43 6.73 0.88
N LEU A 54 -4.75 6.49 0.99
CA LEU A 54 -5.43 5.53 0.14
C LEU A 54 -5.60 6.10 -1.26
N VAL A 55 -5.23 5.31 -2.27
CA VAL A 55 -5.55 5.67 -3.64
C VAL A 55 -7.01 5.31 -3.89
N VAL A 56 -7.88 6.33 -3.98
CA VAL A 56 -9.35 6.17 -4.12
C VAL A 56 -9.76 5.72 -5.53
N GLN A 57 -8.81 5.43 -6.41
CA GLN A 57 -9.11 4.94 -7.75
C GLN A 57 -9.44 3.44 -7.70
N PRO A 58 -10.47 2.99 -8.43
CA PRO A 58 -10.72 1.56 -8.60
C PRO A 58 -9.50 0.93 -9.26
N MET A 59 -9.06 -0.20 -8.73
CA MET A 59 -8.00 -1.00 -9.32
C MET A 59 -8.43 -1.50 -10.69
N THR A 60 -7.58 -1.38 -11.70
CA THR A 60 -7.87 -1.98 -13.00
C THR A 60 -7.66 -3.49 -12.94
N GLU A 61 -8.32 -4.22 -13.84
CA GLU A 61 -8.15 -5.69 -13.95
C GLU A 61 -6.70 -6.08 -14.21
N GLU A 62 -5.96 -5.26 -14.97
CA GLU A 62 -4.52 -5.45 -15.22
C GLU A 62 -3.70 -5.35 -13.94
N GLN A 63 -3.96 -4.33 -13.10
CA GLN A 63 -3.31 -4.20 -11.80
C GLN A 63 -3.65 -5.37 -10.88
N GLN A 64 -4.90 -5.84 -10.91
CA GLN A 64 -5.31 -6.98 -10.09
C GLN A 64 -4.55 -8.24 -10.48
N ARG A 65 -4.46 -8.55 -11.78
CA ARG A 65 -3.68 -9.71 -12.24
C ARG A 65 -2.21 -9.61 -11.85
N LEU A 66 -1.59 -8.44 -12.00
CA LEU A 66 -0.21 -8.22 -11.56
C LEU A 66 -0.03 -8.51 -10.08
N PHE A 67 -0.98 -8.09 -9.22
CA PHE A 67 -0.89 -8.35 -7.78
C PHE A 67 -1.22 -9.79 -7.40
N GLU A 68 -2.10 -10.45 -8.14
CA GLU A 68 -2.35 -11.89 -8.00
C GLU A 68 -1.10 -12.71 -8.35
N GLU A 69 -0.32 -12.29 -9.35
CA GLU A 69 0.97 -12.90 -9.69
C GLU A 69 2.03 -12.74 -8.59
N LEU A 70 1.93 -11.69 -7.75
CA LEU A 70 2.81 -11.50 -6.59
C LEU A 70 2.53 -12.52 -5.47
N ASN A 71 1.44 -13.29 -5.54
CA ASN A 71 1.07 -14.32 -4.58
C ASN A 71 1.06 -13.83 -3.11
N LEU A 72 0.61 -12.59 -2.91
CA LEU A 72 0.56 -11.96 -1.59
C LEU A 72 -0.46 -12.65 -0.69
N LYS A 73 -0.13 -12.76 0.60
CA LYS A 73 -1.01 -13.33 1.62
C LYS A 73 -1.84 -12.25 2.31
N PRO A 74 -3.02 -12.57 2.87
CA PRO A 74 -3.83 -11.56 3.55
C PRO A 74 -3.02 -10.90 4.67
N GLY A 75 -2.90 -9.58 4.64
CA GLY A 75 -2.07 -8.80 5.56
C GLY A 75 -0.64 -8.50 5.06
N ASP A 76 -0.24 -9.04 3.91
CA ASP A 76 1.05 -8.77 3.30
C ASP A 76 1.05 -7.42 2.58
N VAL A 77 2.23 -6.80 2.50
CA VAL A 77 2.44 -5.47 1.89
C VAL A 77 3.65 -5.50 0.98
N CYS A 78 3.50 -4.95 -0.21
CA CYS A 78 4.54 -4.95 -1.23
C CYS A 78 4.72 -3.55 -1.82
N ARG A 79 5.97 -3.13 -1.98
CA ARG A 79 6.30 -1.86 -2.62
C ARG A 79 6.27 -2.00 -4.13
N LEU A 80 5.46 -1.19 -4.80
CA LEU A 80 5.45 -1.06 -6.25
C LEU A 80 6.55 -0.08 -6.63
N SER A 81 7.66 -0.61 -7.14
CA SER A 81 8.76 0.21 -7.65
C SER A 81 8.49 0.43 -9.14
N ARG A 82 8.28 1.68 -9.56
CA ARG A 82 8.12 2.06 -10.97
C ARG A 82 9.44 2.54 -11.56
#